data_AF-A0A932NER7-F1
#
_entry.id   AF-A0A932NER7-F1
#
_cell.length_a   1.000
_cell.length_b   1.000
_cell.length_c   1.000
_cell.angle_alpha   90.00
_cell.angle_beta   90.00
_cell.angle_gamma   90.00
#
_symmetry.space_group_name_H-M   'P 1'
#
loop_
_entity.id
_entity.type
_entity.pdbx_description
1 polymer ?
#
loop_
_entity_poly.entity_id
_entity_poly.type
_entity_poly.pdbx_seq_one_letter_code
_entity_poly.pdbx_strand_id
1 'polypeptide(L)'
;MNKLTRTNLDNLWSDDRELQNRAFLHILEVTDKPVDWAYDVWDEMMENLSHKDNHHRAIAAQVLCNLAKSDPKNRMLKDFDALLAVTKDERFVTARHCLQSLWKVGVAGKKQQQKLVDGLAGRFKECITEKNCTLIRYDIIQSLRNVYSAVKDEKIKEKALELIETEEDLKYRKKYASL
;
A
#
# COMPACT_ATOMS: atom_id res chain seq x y z
N MET A 1 -18.88 -2.56 -14.61
CA MET A 1 -18.38 -1.17 -14.46
C MET A 1 -19.27 -0.15 -15.20
N ASN A 2 -19.56 1.02 -14.61
CA ASN A 2 -20.35 2.08 -15.26
C ASN A 2 -19.47 3.04 -16.10
N LYS A 3 -20.10 3.86 -16.95
CA LYS A 3 -19.40 4.79 -17.86
C LYS A 3 -18.55 5.83 -17.13
N LEU A 4 -19.04 6.40 -16.02
CA LEU A 4 -18.30 7.41 -15.25
C LEU A 4 -17.01 6.83 -14.66
N THR A 5 -17.07 5.61 -14.11
CA THR A 5 -15.90 4.93 -13.56
C THR A 5 -14.90 4.60 -14.67
N ARG A 6 -15.35 4.13 -15.85
CA ARG A 6 -14.45 3.90 -17.00
C ARG A 6 -13.73 5.19 -17.40
N THR A 7 -14.46 6.30 -17.56
CA THR A 7 -13.84 7.59 -17.91
C THR A 7 -12.82 8.05 -16.87
N ASN A 8 -13.10 7.85 -15.58
CA ASN A 8 -12.13 8.21 -14.54
C ASN A 8 -10.91 7.27 -14.52
N LEU A 9 -11.05 5.98 -14.86
CA LEU A 9 -9.89 5.11 -15.02
C LEU A 9 -8.97 5.60 -16.13
N ASP A 10 -9.53 5.93 -17.30
CA ASP A 10 -8.76 6.46 -18.42
C ASP A 10 -8.04 7.78 -18.04
N ASN A 11 -8.72 8.61 -17.25
CA ASN A 11 -8.19 9.90 -16.76
C ASN A 11 -7.13 9.77 -15.66
N LEU A 12 -6.89 8.59 -15.07
CA LEU A 12 -5.80 8.39 -14.11
C LEU A 12 -4.43 8.70 -14.74
N TRP A 13 -4.32 8.56 -16.06
CA TRP A 13 -3.09 8.74 -16.82
C TRP A 13 -3.04 10.06 -17.59
N SER A 14 -3.94 10.99 -17.27
CA SER A 14 -4.00 12.31 -17.87
C SER A 14 -2.78 13.17 -17.49
N ASP A 15 -2.23 13.90 -18.46
CA ASP A 15 -1.20 14.93 -18.23
C ASP A 15 -1.79 16.18 -17.53
N ASP A 16 -3.09 16.42 -17.66
CA ASP A 16 -3.80 17.43 -16.83
C ASP A 16 -3.90 16.91 -15.39
N ARG A 17 -3.16 17.56 -14.48
CA ARG A 17 -3.03 17.19 -13.07
C ARG A 17 -4.33 17.35 -12.28
N GLU A 18 -5.14 18.34 -12.61
CA GLU A 18 -6.44 18.54 -11.96
C GLU A 18 -7.43 17.46 -12.38
N LEU A 19 -7.41 17.09 -13.66
CA LEU A 19 -8.21 15.97 -14.16
C LEU A 19 -7.76 14.63 -13.56
N GLN A 20 -6.45 14.37 -13.54
CA GLN A 20 -5.87 13.17 -12.93
C GLN A 20 -6.20 13.06 -11.45
N ASN A 21 -6.11 14.16 -10.70
CA ASN A 21 -6.41 14.15 -9.26
C ASN A 21 -7.90 13.87 -8.99
N ARG A 22 -8.82 14.51 -9.73
CA ARG A 22 -10.26 14.22 -9.62
C ARG A 22 -10.57 12.76 -9.95
N ALA A 23 -9.95 12.25 -11.00
CA ALA A 23 -10.08 10.85 -11.39
C ALA A 23 -9.57 9.90 -10.30
N PHE A 24 -8.38 10.17 -9.76
CA PHE A 24 -7.80 9.40 -8.67
C PHE A 24 -8.71 9.35 -7.44
N LEU A 25 -9.23 10.51 -6.99
CA LEU A 25 -10.15 10.58 -5.86
C LEU A 25 -11.44 9.79 -6.11
N HIS A 26 -12.02 9.89 -7.31
CA HIS A 26 -13.20 9.11 -7.67
C HIS A 26 -12.93 7.60 -7.66
N ILE A 27 -11.79 7.15 -8.21
CA ILE A 27 -11.43 5.73 -8.21
C ILE A 27 -11.19 5.23 -6.79
N LEU A 28 -10.52 6.00 -5.93
CA LEU A 28 -10.36 5.63 -4.53
C LEU A 28 -11.70 5.51 -3.80
N GLU A 29 -12.64 6.41 -4.05
CA GLU A 29 -13.98 6.37 -3.45
C GLU A 29 -14.76 5.13 -3.89
N VAL A 30 -14.84 4.87 -5.20
CA VAL A 30 -15.59 3.73 -5.74
C VAL A 30 -14.98 2.40 -5.29
N THR A 31 -13.64 2.32 -5.23
CA THR A 31 -12.92 1.11 -4.80
C THR A 31 -12.76 0.99 -3.28
N ASP A 32 -13.29 1.94 -2.50
CA ASP A 32 -13.38 1.77 -1.05
C ASP A 32 -14.40 0.68 -0.66
N LYS A 33 -15.29 0.29 -1.58
CA LYS A 33 -16.12 -0.90 -1.47
C LYS A 33 -15.68 -1.96 -2.48
N PRO A 34 -16.00 -3.25 -2.25
CA PRO A 34 -15.76 -4.30 -3.23
C PRO A 34 -16.40 -3.97 -4.59
N VAL A 35 -15.68 -4.24 -5.67
CA VAL A 35 -16.13 -4.03 -7.05
C VAL A 35 -15.98 -5.32 -7.87
N ASP A 36 -16.80 -5.49 -8.90
CA ASP A 36 -16.79 -6.67 -9.77
C ASP A 36 -15.79 -6.59 -10.93
N TRP A 37 -15.26 -5.39 -11.20
CA TRP A 37 -14.41 -5.09 -12.36
C TRP A 37 -12.91 -4.99 -12.02
N ALA A 38 -12.48 -5.37 -10.81
CA ALA A 38 -11.08 -5.23 -10.38
C ALA A 38 -10.08 -5.87 -11.36
N TYR A 39 -10.44 -7.00 -11.98
CA TYR A 39 -9.58 -7.69 -12.94
C TYR A 39 -9.56 -7.06 -14.34
N ASP A 40 -10.50 -6.17 -14.65
CA ASP A 40 -10.52 -5.45 -15.93
C ASP A 40 -9.39 -4.41 -16.00
N VAL A 41 -8.87 -3.98 -14.85
CA VAL A 41 -7.83 -2.93 -14.73
C VAL A 41 -6.56 -3.41 -14.04
N TRP A 42 -6.57 -4.61 -13.45
CA TRP A 42 -5.47 -5.10 -12.60
C TRP A 42 -4.12 -5.08 -13.32
N ASP A 43 -4.09 -5.61 -14.54
CA ASP A 43 -2.85 -5.76 -15.30
C ASP A 43 -2.29 -4.39 -15.73
N GLU A 44 -3.15 -3.42 -16.05
CA GLU A 44 -2.77 -2.02 -16.32
C GLU A 44 -2.19 -1.33 -15.08
N MET A 45 -2.77 -1.56 -13.89
CA MET A 45 -2.22 -1.03 -12.64
C MET A 45 -0.85 -1.66 -12.36
N MET A 46 -0.71 -2.97 -12.57
CA MET A 46 0.56 -3.67 -12.38
C MET A 46 1.66 -3.14 -13.30
N GLU A 47 1.36 -2.89 -14.57
CA GLU A 47 2.30 -2.27 -15.52
C GLU A 47 2.75 -0.88 -15.04
N ASN A 48 1.79 -0.07 -14.57
CA ASN A 48 2.06 1.29 -14.12
C ASN A 48 2.89 1.38 -12.82
N LEU A 49 3.09 0.30 -12.07
CA LEU A 49 4.02 0.28 -10.93
C LEU A 49 5.47 0.58 -11.33
N SER A 50 5.82 0.40 -12.61
CA SER A 50 7.16 0.64 -13.15
C SER A 50 7.24 1.81 -14.14
N HIS A 51 6.16 2.60 -14.24
CA HIS A 51 6.07 3.70 -15.20
C HIS A 51 7.12 4.80 -14.94
N LYS A 52 7.58 5.49 -15.99
CA LYS A 52 8.56 6.59 -15.89
C LYS A 52 8.07 7.76 -15.03
N ASP A 53 6.77 8.06 -15.08
CA ASP A 53 6.13 9.09 -14.25
C ASP A 53 5.82 8.50 -12.85
N ASN A 54 6.38 9.13 -11.81
CA ASN A 54 6.21 8.72 -10.42
C ASN A 54 4.77 8.86 -9.91
N HIS A 55 3.94 9.73 -10.52
CA HIS A 55 2.52 9.86 -10.21
C HIS A 55 1.77 8.61 -10.64
N HIS A 56 2.08 8.03 -11.80
CA HIS A 56 1.46 6.79 -12.26
C HIS A 56 1.79 5.65 -11.30
N ARG A 57 3.05 5.51 -10.91
CA ARG A 57 3.50 4.51 -9.93
C ARG A 57 2.76 4.66 -8.59
N ALA A 58 2.62 5.89 -8.10
CA ALA A 58 1.92 6.19 -6.86
C ALA A 58 0.41 5.89 -6.95
N ILE A 59 -0.24 6.26 -8.06
CA ILE A 59 -1.66 6.00 -8.30
C ILE A 59 -1.91 4.50 -8.38
N ALA A 60 -1.15 3.79 -9.22
CA ALA A 60 -1.25 2.35 -9.41
C ALA A 60 -1.11 1.59 -8.09
N ALA A 61 -0.09 1.92 -7.28
CA ALA A 61 0.12 1.27 -5.99
C ALA A 61 -1.06 1.48 -5.03
N GLN A 62 -1.61 2.69 -4.96
CA GLN A 62 -2.73 3.01 -4.07
C GLN A 62 -4.04 2.36 -4.55
N VAL A 63 -4.29 2.35 -5.87
CA VAL A 63 -5.47 1.69 -6.46
C VAL A 63 -5.40 0.18 -6.26
N LEU A 64 -4.24 -0.46 -6.48
CA LEU A 64 -4.06 -1.90 -6.20
C LEU A 64 -4.28 -2.25 -4.72
N CYS A 65 -3.81 -1.40 -3.80
CA CYS A 65 -4.10 -1.57 -2.37
C CYS A 65 -5.62 -1.54 -2.08
N ASN A 66 -6.36 -0.62 -2.72
CA ASN A 66 -7.82 -0.57 -2.60
C ASN A 66 -8.50 -1.81 -3.19
N LEU A 67 -8.07 -2.24 -4.38
CA LEU A 67 -8.64 -3.36 -5.11
C LEU A 67 -8.38 -4.73 -4.45
N ALA A 68 -7.48 -4.82 -3.46
CA ALA A 68 -7.21 -6.07 -2.74
C ALA A 68 -8.48 -6.70 -2.13
N LYS A 69 -9.46 -5.90 -1.69
CA LYS A 69 -10.75 -6.39 -1.18
C LYS A 69 -11.69 -6.95 -2.26
N SER A 70 -11.34 -6.75 -3.53
CA SER A 70 -12.07 -7.17 -4.73
C SER A 70 -11.33 -8.28 -5.49
N ASP A 71 -10.45 -9.02 -4.81
CA ASP A 71 -9.57 -10.03 -5.41
C ASP A 71 -9.92 -11.48 -4.97
N PRO A 72 -11.07 -12.04 -5.41
CA PRO A 72 -11.48 -13.39 -5.00
C PRO A 72 -10.52 -14.50 -5.48
N LYS A 73 -9.76 -14.26 -6.55
CA LYS A 73 -8.76 -15.18 -7.12
C LYS A 73 -7.38 -15.06 -6.45
N ASN A 74 -7.22 -14.15 -5.47
CA ASN A 74 -5.98 -13.92 -4.75
C ASN A 74 -4.77 -13.57 -5.65
N ARG A 75 -4.98 -12.81 -6.75
CA ARG A 75 -3.89 -12.30 -7.60
C ARG A 75 -2.87 -11.50 -6.79
N MET A 76 -3.33 -10.76 -5.78
CA MET A 76 -2.47 -9.98 -4.89
C MET A 76 -1.38 -10.84 -4.25
N LEU A 77 -1.62 -12.12 -3.93
CA LEU A 77 -0.58 -12.96 -3.32
C LEU A 77 0.63 -13.16 -4.23
N LYS A 78 0.38 -13.28 -5.55
CA LYS A 78 1.43 -13.41 -6.57
C LYS A 78 2.10 -12.06 -6.82
N ASP A 79 1.31 -11.00 -6.88
CA ASP A 79 1.74 -9.69 -7.36
C ASP A 79 2.26 -8.77 -6.22
N PHE A 80 2.10 -9.18 -4.96
CA PHE A 80 2.45 -8.39 -3.79
C PHE A 80 3.92 -7.94 -3.78
N ASP A 81 4.85 -8.78 -4.25
CA ASP A 81 6.27 -8.45 -4.20
C ASP A 81 6.60 -7.26 -5.13
N ALA A 82 5.90 -7.12 -6.26
CA ALA A 82 6.02 -5.96 -7.15
C ALA A 82 5.42 -4.70 -6.51
N LEU A 83 4.28 -4.84 -5.82
CA LEU A 83 3.68 -3.73 -5.07
C LEU A 83 4.59 -3.27 -3.91
N LEU A 84 5.15 -4.21 -3.13
CA LEU A 84 6.07 -3.93 -2.04
C LEU A 84 7.35 -3.26 -2.53
N ALA A 85 7.83 -3.60 -3.73
CA ALA A 85 9.01 -2.96 -4.33
C ALA A 85 8.84 -1.44 -4.52
N VAL A 86 7.61 -0.94 -4.71
CA VAL A 86 7.34 0.51 -4.79
C VAL A 86 7.67 1.23 -3.48
N THR A 87 7.74 0.54 -2.33
CA THR A 87 8.24 1.15 -1.07
C THR A 87 9.73 1.51 -1.10
N LYS A 88 10.44 1.19 -2.20
CA LYS A 88 11.84 1.52 -2.48
C LYS A 88 11.98 2.52 -3.64
N ASP A 89 10.88 3.19 -4.02
CA ASP A 89 10.87 4.15 -5.13
C ASP A 89 11.91 5.27 -4.93
N GLU A 90 12.58 5.65 -6.02
CA GLU A 90 13.53 6.77 -6.06
C GLU A 90 12.91 8.09 -5.59
N ARG A 91 11.60 8.28 -5.83
CA ARG A 91 10.81 9.38 -5.30
C ARG A 91 10.19 8.92 -3.98
N PHE A 92 10.79 9.36 -2.87
CA PHE A 92 10.30 8.97 -1.55
C PHE A 92 8.81 9.28 -1.32
N VAL A 93 8.27 10.34 -1.92
CA VAL A 93 6.82 10.63 -1.87
C VAL A 93 5.98 9.48 -2.44
N THR A 94 6.41 8.89 -3.56
CA THR A 94 5.77 7.72 -4.18
C THR A 94 5.89 6.49 -3.28
N ALA A 95 7.09 6.22 -2.75
CA ALA A 95 7.30 5.14 -1.79
C ALA A 95 6.40 5.27 -0.55
N ARG A 96 6.24 6.50 -0.05
CA ARG A 96 5.41 6.80 1.12
C ARG A 96 3.93 6.59 0.84
N HIS A 97 3.42 7.03 -0.31
CA HIS A 97 2.02 6.77 -0.70
C HIS A 97 1.70 5.27 -0.75
N CYS A 98 2.63 4.46 -1.26
CA CYS A 98 2.53 3.00 -1.22
C CYS A 98 2.49 2.49 0.23
N LEU A 99 3.50 2.83 1.05
CA LEU A 99 3.59 2.41 2.47
C LEU A 99 2.30 2.67 3.25
N GLN A 100 1.72 3.87 3.09
CA GLN A 100 0.51 4.29 3.79
C GLN A 100 -0.76 3.59 3.32
N SER A 101 -0.74 2.95 2.15
CA SER A 101 -1.88 2.24 1.57
C SER A 101 -1.82 0.73 1.75
N LEU A 102 -0.63 0.16 1.94
CA LEU A 102 -0.38 -1.28 2.00
C LEU A 102 -1.25 -2.04 3.02
N TRP A 103 -1.65 -1.41 4.13
CA TRP A 103 -2.50 -2.04 5.14
C TRP A 103 -3.82 -2.57 4.57
N LYS A 104 -4.34 -1.97 3.49
CA LYS A 104 -5.58 -2.39 2.82
C LYS A 104 -5.46 -3.81 2.21
N VAL A 105 -4.25 -4.23 1.86
CA VAL A 105 -3.98 -5.62 1.45
C VAL A 105 -4.18 -6.56 2.64
N GLY A 106 -3.67 -6.19 3.81
CA GLY A 106 -3.68 -7.03 5.00
C GLY A 106 -5.07 -7.30 5.57
N VAL A 107 -6.04 -6.42 5.29
CA VAL A 107 -7.42 -6.58 5.73
C VAL A 107 -8.29 -7.37 4.73
N ALA A 108 -7.78 -7.67 3.53
CA ALA A 108 -8.55 -8.34 2.48
C ALA A 108 -8.78 -9.84 2.75
N GLY A 109 -7.94 -10.47 3.57
CA GLY A 109 -8.06 -11.89 3.90
C GLY A 109 -6.85 -12.42 4.64
N LYS A 110 -6.96 -13.61 5.26
CA LYS A 110 -5.89 -14.16 6.12
C LYS A 110 -4.59 -14.46 5.37
N LYS A 111 -4.65 -14.88 4.10
CA LYS A 111 -3.45 -15.12 3.29
C LYS A 111 -2.73 -13.81 2.97
N GLN A 112 -3.47 -12.78 2.62
CA GLN A 112 -2.97 -11.44 2.33
C GLN A 112 -2.41 -10.78 3.60
N GLN A 113 -3.08 -10.97 4.73
CA GLN A 113 -2.60 -10.55 6.05
C GLN A 113 -1.20 -11.10 6.33
N GLN A 114 -1.00 -12.41 6.18
CA GLN A 114 0.30 -13.04 6.40
C GLN A 114 1.36 -12.49 5.43
N LYS A 115 1.07 -12.46 4.13
CA LYS A 115 1.99 -11.96 3.10
C LYS A 115 2.40 -10.50 3.34
N LEU A 116 1.45 -9.65 3.73
CA LEU A 116 1.71 -8.25 4.09
C LEU A 116 2.62 -8.16 5.33
N VAL A 117 2.26 -8.85 6.43
CA VAL A 117 3.00 -8.76 7.69
C VAL A 117 4.44 -9.22 7.50
N ASP A 118 4.66 -10.32 6.79
CA ASP A 118 6.01 -10.83 6.50
C ASP A 118 6.80 -9.86 5.62
N GLY A 119 6.18 -9.32 4.56
CA GLY A 119 6.82 -8.35 3.68
C GLY A 119 7.18 -7.05 4.38
N LEU A 120 6.29 -6.52 5.21
CA LEU A 120 6.53 -5.30 6.00
C LEU A 120 7.62 -5.52 7.07
N ALA A 121 7.64 -6.69 7.72
CA ALA A 121 8.70 -7.03 8.68
C ALA A 121 10.07 -7.13 8.02
N GLY A 122 10.14 -7.71 6.81
CA GLY A 122 11.37 -7.69 5.99
C GLY A 122 11.78 -6.27 5.63
N ARG A 123 10.84 -5.48 5.10
CA ARG A 123 11.08 -4.09 4.70
C ARG A 123 11.59 -3.20 5.84
N PHE A 124 11.08 -3.39 7.05
CA PHE A 124 11.47 -2.67 8.26
C PHE A 124 12.95 -2.89 8.62
N LYS A 125 13.46 -4.11 8.40
CA LYS A 125 14.86 -4.46 8.64
C LYS A 125 15.75 -3.93 7.51
N GLU A 126 15.33 -4.11 6.27
CA GLU A 126 16.07 -3.72 5.07
C GLU A 126 16.31 -2.21 4.95
N CYS A 127 15.40 -1.37 5.45
CA CYS A 127 15.49 0.08 5.27
C CYS A 127 16.60 0.76 6.09
N ILE A 128 17.39 0.03 6.89
CA ILE A 128 18.30 0.59 7.89
C ILE A 128 19.33 1.58 7.31
N THR A 129 19.78 1.35 6.08
CA THR A 129 20.75 2.22 5.39
C THR A 129 20.11 3.33 4.55
N GLU A 130 18.78 3.39 4.48
CA GLU A 130 18.08 4.37 3.65
C GLU A 130 17.96 5.72 4.37
N LYS A 131 18.12 6.80 3.60
CA LYS A 131 18.02 8.19 4.10
C LYS A 131 16.75 8.45 4.93
N ASN A 132 15.63 7.81 4.56
CA ASN A 132 14.34 8.00 5.21
C ASN A 132 13.94 6.83 6.13
N CYS A 133 14.91 6.00 6.56
CA CYS A 133 14.70 4.79 7.38
C CYS A 133 13.68 5.00 8.51
N THR A 134 13.86 6.05 9.32
CA THR A 134 13.03 6.25 10.51
C THR A 134 11.57 6.57 10.20
N LEU A 135 11.31 7.21 9.05
CA LEU A 135 9.96 7.48 8.57
C LEU A 135 9.35 6.25 7.87
N ILE A 136 10.15 5.47 7.14
CA ILE A 136 9.71 4.19 6.57
C ILE A 136 9.26 3.25 7.68
N ARG A 137 10.09 3.06 8.72
CA ARG A 137 9.75 2.27 9.90
C ARG A 137 8.46 2.76 10.57
N TYR A 138 8.30 4.08 10.73
CA TYR A 138 7.07 4.67 11.26
C TYR A 138 5.84 4.30 10.42
N ASP A 139 5.89 4.50 9.10
CA ASP A 139 4.77 4.22 8.21
C ASP A 139 4.45 2.70 8.17
N ILE A 140 5.47 1.83 8.32
CA ILE A 140 5.28 0.38 8.48
C ILE A 140 4.53 0.03 9.77
N ILE A 141 4.95 0.58 10.92
CA ILE A 141 4.25 0.32 12.20
C ILE A 141 2.83 0.88 12.16
N GLN A 142 2.62 2.05 11.56
CA GLN A 142 1.28 2.60 11.36
C GLN A 142 0.43 1.70 10.47
N SER A 143 1.02 1.12 9.40
CA SER A 143 0.35 0.16 8.53
C SER A 143 -0.08 -1.09 9.32
N LEU A 144 0.80 -1.68 10.12
CA LEU A 144 0.47 -2.83 10.99
C LEU A 144 -0.63 -2.48 12.01
N ARG A 145 -0.58 -1.29 12.62
CA ARG A 145 -1.63 -0.79 13.52
C ARG A 145 -2.97 -0.67 12.81
N ASN A 146 -3.00 -0.19 11.56
CA ASN A 146 -4.24 -0.08 10.78
C ASN A 146 -4.84 -1.46 10.52
N VAL A 147 -4.01 -2.46 10.15
CA VAL A 147 -4.49 -3.84 9.98
C VAL A 147 -5.04 -4.38 11.29
N TYR A 148 -4.29 -4.30 12.38
CA TYR A 148 -4.76 -4.73 13.71
C TYR A 148 -6.07 -4.03 14.10
N SER A 149 -6.19 -2.73 13.86
CA SER A 149 -7.40 -1.97 14.19
C SER A 149 -8.63 -2.50 13.47
N ALA A 150 -8.47 -2.94 12.21
CA ALA A 150 -9.54 -3.48 11.39
C ALA A 150 -9.88 -4.95 11.71
N VAL A 151 -8.89 -5.81 11.96
CA VAL A 151 -9.11 -7.27 12.06
C VAL A 151 -8.94 -7.85 13.48
N LYS A 152 -8.42 -7.07 14.42
CA LYS A 152 -8.19 -7.45 15.83
C LYS A 152 -7.40 -8.75 16.03
N ASP A 153 -6.43 -9.01 15.14
CA ASP A 153 -5.54 -10.17 15.25
C ASP A 153 -4.30 -9.82 16.09
N GLU A 154 -4.23 -10.35 17.31
CA GLU A 154 -3.15 -10.06 18.27
C GLU A 154 -1.76 -10.36 17.72
N LYS A 155 -1.61 -11.34 16.80
CA LYS A 155 -0.31 -11.66 16.20
C LYS A 155 0.29 -10.48 15.42
N ILE A 156 -0.56 -9.60 14.87
CA ILE A 156 -0.12 -8.40 14.16
C ILE A 156 0.46 -7.39 15.15
N LYS A 157 -0.21 -7.22 16.29
CA LYS A 157 0.24 -6.34 17.37
C LYS A 157 1.54 -6.85 17.97
N GLU A 158 1.63 -8.15 18.26
CA GLU A 158 2.86 -8.79 18.73
C GLU A 158 4.01 -8.55 17.75
N LYS A 159 3.79 -8.77 16.44
CA LYS A 159 4.82 -8.50 15.42
C LYS A 159 5.25 -7.03 15.39
N ALA A 160 4.31 -6.09 15.52
CA ALA A 160 4.64 -4.67 15.57
C ALA A 160 5.51 -4.33 16.79
N LEU A 161 5.17 -4.85 17.98
CA LEU A 161 5.96 -4.66 19.20
C LEU A 161 7.36 -5.27 19.08
N GLU A 162 7.48 -6.48 18.53
CA GLU A 162 8.78 -7.10 18.25
C GLU A 162 9.66 -6.22 17.36
N LEU A 163 9.09 -5.66 16.28
CA LEU A 163 9.83 -4.76 15.38
C LEU A 163 10.26 -3.48 16.11
N ILE A 164 9.38 -2.89 16.92
CA ILE A 164 9.69 -1.68 17.70
C ILE A 164 10.88 -1.91 18.63
N GLU A 165 10.96 -3.05 19.30
CA GLU A 165 12.07 -3.36 20.21
C GLU A 165 13.43 -3.49 19.51
N THR A 166 13.45 -3.75 18.20
CA THR A 166 14.68 -3.75 17.40
C THR A 166 15.23 -2.35 17.09
N GLU A 167 14.48 -1.28 17.38
CA GLU A 167 14.95 0.09 17.17
C GLU A 167 15.93 0.51 18.28
N GLU A 168 17.20 0.71 17.94
CA GLU A 168 18.26 1.07 18.89
C GLU A 168 18.15 2.53 19.36
N ASP A 169 17.63 3.44 18.51
CA ASP A 169 17.41 4.83 18.92
C ASP A 169 16.15 4.94 19.81
N LEU A 170 16.38 5.18 21.10
CA LEU A 170 15.33 5.32 22.11
C LEU A 170 14.27 6.38 21.77
N LYS A 171 14.63 7.45 21.06
CA LYS A 171 13.67 8.48 20.62
C LYS A 171 12.70 7.90 19.61
N TYR A 172 13.20 7.16 18.62
CA TYR A 172 12.37 6.56 17.59
C TYR A 172 11.60 5.35 18.11
N ARG A 173 12.19 4.51 18.97
CA ARG A 173 11.48 3.42 19.65
C ARG A 173 10.24 3.93 20.38
N LYS A 174 10.39 4.98 21.20
CA LYS A 174 9.26 5.63 21.90
C LYS A 174 8.23 6.20 20.93
N LYS A 175 8.67 6.83 19.84
CA LYS A 175 7.78 7.36 18.81
C LYS A 175 6.95 6.25 18.15
N TYR A 176 7.55 5.11 17.84
CA TYR A 176 6.82 3.98 17.25
C TYR A 176 5.85 3.36 18.25
N ALA A 177 6.24 3.23 19.52
CA ALA A 177 5.39 2.70 20.58
C ALA A 177 4.16 3.58 20.91
N SER A 178 4.17 4.87 20.55
CA SER A 178 3.02 5.77 20.72
C SER A 178 1.92 5.62 19.68
N LEU A 179 2.14 4.78 18.66
CA LEU A 179 1.11 4.39 17.70
C LEU A 179 0.17 3.38 18.37
#